data_AF-A0A6J6I919-F1
#
_entry.id   AF-A0A6J6I919-F1
#
_cell.length_a   1.000
_cell.length_b   1.000
_cell.length_c   1.000
_cell.angle_alpha   90.00
_cell.angle_beta   90.00
_cell.angle_gamma   90.00
#
_symmetry.space_group_name_H-M   'P 1'
#
loop_
_entity.id
_entity.type
_entity.pdbx_description
1 polymer ?
#
loop_
_entity_poly.entity_id
_entity_poly.type
_entity_poly.pdbx_seq_one_letter_code
_entity_poly.pdbx_strand_id
1 'polypeptide(L)'
;MVMAKDNHLAVLTRGGKDLTTELRRVRAELPEKIKLEVEVDRLDQIPAVLAAEVDIIMLDNFSIEDLRKGVEIIDGKCVVEASGGVNLETVGEIAKTGVDVISVGALTHSARALDLGLDIKIN
;
A
#
# COMPACT_ATOMS: atom_id res chain seq x y z
N MET A 1 -12.38 -3.48 -3.20
CA MET A 1 -11.16 -3.66 -2.39
C MET A 1 -11.43 -3.14 -1.00
N VAL A 2 -10.84 -3.76 0.01
CA VAL A 2 -10.85 -3.30 1.41
C VAL A 2 -9.39 -3.15 1.82
N MET A 3 -9.08 -2.05 2.52
CA MET A 3 -7.74 -1.74 3.00
C MET A 3 -7.76 -1.69 4.54
N ALA A 4 -6.92 -2.49 5.18
CA ALA A 4 -6.69 -2.45 6.61
C ALA A 4 -5.44 -1.62 6.91
N LYS A 5 -5.65 -0.39 7.38
CA LYS A 5 -4.58 0.51 7.85
C LYS A 5 -4.09 0.17 9.26
N ASP A 6 -2.98 0.76 9.66
CA ASP A 6 -2.43 0.75 11.03
C ASP A 6 -3.49 0.84 12.16
N ASN A 7 -4.43 1.78 12.04
CA ASN A 7 -5.53 2.01 12.99
C ASN A 7 -6.40 0.76 13.16
N HIS A 8 -6.71 0.09 12.04
CA HIS A 8 -7.55 -1.10 12.02
C HIS A 8 -6.79 -2.27 12.62
N LEU A 9 -5.49 -2.41 12.32
CA LEU A 9 -4.64 -3.45 12.91
C LEU A 9 -4.55 -3.31 14.43
N ALA A 10 -4.41 -2.07 14.94
CA ALA A 10 -4.42 -1.79 16.38
C ALA A 10 -5.75 -2.17 17.05
N VAL A 11 -6.89 -1.94 16.37
CA VAL A 11 -8.20 -2.35 16.87
C VAL A 11 -8.38 -3.88 16.82
N LEU A 12 -7.94 -4.54 15.76
CA LEU A 12 -8.03 -6.00 15.59
C LEU A 12 -7.20 -6.75 16.64
N THR A 13 -5.98 -6.27 16.90
CA THR A 13 -5.04 -6.88 17.85
C THR A 13 -5.31 -6.50 19.32
N ARG A 14 -6.32 -5.65 19.58
CA ARG A 14 -6.67 -5.21 20.93
C ARG A 14 -6.90 -6.40 21.86
N GLY A 15 -6.25 -6.38 23.02
CA GLY A 15 -6.31 -7.47 23.99
C GLY A 15 -5.32 -8.60 23.74
N GLY A 16 -4.27 -8.37 22.93
CA GLY A 16 -3.21 -9.34 22.67
C GLY A 16 -3.60 -10.40 21.64
N LYS A 17 -4.57 -10.09 20.77
CA LYS A 17 -4.99 -10.97 19.69
C LYS A 17 -3.91 -11.05 18.62
N ASP A 18 -3.72 -12.24 18.08
CA ASP A 18 -2.78 -12.49 17.00
C ASP A 18 -3.26 -11.84 15.69
N LEU A 19 -2.38 -11.05 15.06
CA LEU A 19 -2.67 -10.30 13.84
C LEU A 19 -3.05 -11.23 12.69
N THR A 20 -2.31 -12.33 12.51
CA THR A 20 -2.53 -13.30 11.42
C THR A 20 -3.94 -13.87 11.49
N THR A 21 -4.35 -14.30 12.69
CA THR A 21 -5.65 -14.90 12.94
C THR A 21 -6.79 -13.93 12.66
N GLU A 22 -6.68 -12.68 13.11
CA GLU A 22 -7.73 -11.68 12.88
C GLU A 22 -7.81 -11.26 11.40
N LEU A 23 -6.68 -11.15 10.69
CA LEU A 23 -6.68 -10.88 9.24
C LEU A 23 -7.32 -12.04 8.44
N ARG A 24 -7.04 -13.30 8.80
CA ARG A 24 -7.71 -14.46 8.19
C ARG A 24 -9.21 -14.46 8.44
N ARG A 25 -9.64 -14.06 9.65
CA ARG A 25 -11.06 -13.88 9.95
C ARG A 25 -11.68 -12.82 9.05
N VAL A 26 -11.06 -11.66 8.92
CA VAL A 26 -11.53 -10.60 8.01
C VAL A 26 -11.61 -11.12 6.58
N ARG A 27 -10.58 -11.83 6.09
CA ARG A 27 -10.58 -12.44 4.76
C ARG A 27 -11.75 -13.41 4.55
N ALA A 28 -12.10 -14.22 5.55
CA ALA A 28 -13.21 -15.17 5.49
C ALA A 28 -14.60 -14.50 5.49
N GLU A 29 -14.73 -13.30 6.04
CA GLU A 29 -15.98 -12.52 6.04
C GLU A 29 -16.17 -11.72 4.73
N LEU A 30 -15.10 -11.52 3.95
CA LEU A 30 -15.15 -10.78 2.68
C LEU A 30 -15.60 -11.68 1.51
N PRO A 31 -16.40 -11.16 0.57
CA PRO A 31 -16.67 -11.87 -0.69
C PRO A 31 -15.39 -12.11 -1.47
N GLU A 32 -15.26 -13.28 -2.11
CA GLU A 32 -14.04 -13.72 -2.80
C GLU A 32 -13.48 -12.70 -3.82
N LYS A 33 -14.38 -11.98 -4.51
CA LYS A 33 -14.04 -10.96 -5.51
C LYS A 33 -13.45 -9.67 -4.91
N ILE A 34 -13.52 -9.49 -3.59
CA ILE A 34 -12.97 -8.33 -2.90
C ILE A 34 -11.53 -8.63 -2.51
N LYS A 35 -10.62 -7.79 -3.00
CA LYS A 35 -9.21 -7.79 -2.59
C LYS A 35 -9.06 -7.20 -1.18
N LEU A 36 -8.25 -7.85 -0.36
CA LEU A 36 -7.82 -7.39 0.96
C LEU A 36 -6.37 -6.89 0.87
N GLU A 37 -6.21 -5.62 1.15
CA GLU A 37 -4.92 -4.94 1.23
C GLU A 37 -4.62 -4.58 2.69
N VAL A 38 -3.36 -4.70 3.10
CA VAL A 38 -2.92 -4.36 4.45
C VAL A 38 -1.72 -3.42 4.39
N GLU A 39 -1.84 -2.31 5.12
CA GLU A 39 -0.76 -1.33 5.30
C GLU A 39 0.14 -1.75 6.46
N VAL A 40 1.45 -1.70 6.26
CA VAL A 40 2.46 -1.90 7.30
C VAL A 40 3.47 -0.77 7.24
N ASP A 41 4.02 -0.42 8.39
CA ASP A 41 5.02 0.64 8.57
C ASP A 41 6.38 0.10 9.05
N ARG A 42 6.48 -1.21 9.31
CA ARG A 42 7.71 -1.89 9.74
C ARG A 42 7.87 -3.30 9.15
N LEU A 43 9.12 -3.68 8.88
CA LEU A 43 9.48 -4.99 8.34
C LEU A 43 9.01 -6.17 9.19
N ASP A 44 8.97 -6.02 10.52
CA ASP A 44 8.61 -7.08 11.46
C ASP A 44 7.12 -7.45 11.40
N GLN A 45 6.27 -6.61 10.81
CA GLN A 45 4.84 -6.89 10.62
C GLN A 45 4.58 -7.78 9.39
N ILE A 46 5.46 -7.72 8.38
CA ILE A 46 5.26 -8.41 7.10
C ILE A 46 5.01 -9.91 7.27
N PRO A 47 5.78 -10.68 8.08
CA PRO A 47 5.56 -12.12 8.20
C PRO A 47 4.15 -12.50 8.69
N ALA A 48 3.58 -11.74 9.64
CA ALA A 48 2.25 -12.00 10.18
C ALA A 48 1.15 -11.68 9.16
N VAL A 49 1.29 -10.57 8.43
CA VAL A 49 0.36 -10.17 7.37
C VAL A 49 0.43 -11.15 6.19
N LEU A 50 1.63 -11.55 5.79
CA LEU A 50 1.88 -12.52 4.72
C LEU A 50 1.29 -13.90 5.05
N ALA A 51 1.43 -14.35 6.30
CA ALA A 51 0.83 -15.59 6.76
C ALA A 51 -0.70 -15.57 6.72
N ALA A 52 -1.32 -14.39 6.70
CA ALA A 52 -2.77 -14.25 6.55
C ALA A 52 -3.26 -14.34 5.10
N GLU A 53 -2.36 -14.54 4.13
CA GLU A 53 -2.69 -14.72 2.70
C GLU A 53 -3.50 -13.53 2.13
N VAL A 54 -3.10 -12.31 2.49
CA VAL A 54 -3.68 -11.08 1.95
C VAL A 54 -3.32 -10.92 0.47
N ASP A 55 -4.13 -10.17 -0.27
CA ASP A 55 -3.90 -9.99 -1.71
C ASP A 55 -2.78 -8.98 -2.01
N ILE A 56 -2.65 -7.96 -1.15
CA ILE A 56 -1.74 -6.83 -1.33
C ILE A 56 -1.14 -6.44 0.04
N ILE A 57 0.16 -6.20 0.09
CA ILE A 57 0.84 -5.57 1.23
C ILE A 57 1.36 -4.21 0.77
N MET A 58 0.90 -3.15 1.43
CA MET A 58 1.39 -1.79 1.24
C MET A 58 2.47 -1.48 2.28
N LEU A 59 3.66 -1.14 1.81
CA LEU A 59 4.80 -0.68 2.59
C LEU A 59 4.75 0.85 2.68
N ASP A 60 4.26 1.38 3.80
CA ASP A 60 4.05 2.82 3.98
C ASP A 60 5.28 3.52 4.60
N ASN A 61 5.79 4.54 3.90
CA ASN A 61 6.95 5.36 4.32
C ASN A 61 8.24 4.56 4.59
N PHE A 62 8.42 3.41 3.93
CA PHE A 62 9.66 2.62 4.03
C PHE A 62 10.84 3.34 3.35
N SER A 63 12.05 3.15 3.90
CA SER A 63 13.27 3.53 3.22
C SER A 63 13.49 2.67 1.97
N ILE A 64 14.30 3.13 1.00
CA ILE A 64 14.64 2.33 -0.19
C ILE A 64 15.29 0.99 0.18
N GLU A 65 16.07 0.94 1.27
CA GLU A 65 16.67 -0.30 1.76
C GLU A 65 15.60 -1.25 2.32
N ASP A 66 14.67 -0.72 3.11
CA ASP A 66 13.62 -1.52 3.71
C ASP A 66 12.58 -1.97 2.69
N LEU A 67 12.32 -1.18 1.64
CA LEU A 67 11.49 -1.60 0.51
C LEU A 67 12.06 -2.87 -0.16
N ARG A 68 13.38 -2.89 -0.42
CA ARG A 68 14.04 -4.08 -1.00
C ARG A 68 13.90 -5.30 -0.08
N LYS A 69 14.17 -5.12 1.22
CA LYS A 69 13.99 -6.19 2.21
C LYS A 69 12.53 -6.65 2.27
N GLY A 70 11.57 -5.73 2.21
CA GLY A 70 10.14 -6.04 2.20
C GLY A 70 9.74 -6.89 1.00
N VAL A 71 10.19 -6.49 -0.21
CA VAL A 71 9.99 -7.28 -1.44
C VAL A 71 10.62 -8.67 -1.31
N GLU A 72 11.85 -8.77 -0.80
CA GLU A 72 12.53 -10.05 -0.56
C GLU A 72 11.79 -10.95 0.45
N ILE A 73 11.23 -10.38 1.53
CA ILE A 73 10.46 -11.14 2.53
C ILE A 73 9.14 -11.65 1.92
N ILE A 74 8.47 -10.82 1.12
CA ILE A 74 7.18 -11.16 0.49
C ILE A 74 7.37 -12.24 -0.59
N ASP A 75 8.50 -12.22 -1.30
CA ASP A 75 8.92 -13.30 -2.22
C ASP A 75 7.83 -13.67 -3.25
N GLY A 76 7.18 -12.65 -3.82
CA GLY A 76 6.16 -12.82 -4.87
C GLY A 76 4.85 -13.51 -4.44
N LYS A 77 4.60 -13.68 -3.13
CA LYS A 77 3.38 -14.34 -2.62
C LYS A 77 2.13 -13.47 -2.69
N CYS A 78 2.29 -12.16 -2.74
CA CYS A 78 1.22 -11.18 -2.94
C CYS A 78 1.77 -9.95 -3.68
N VAL A 79 0.88 -9.05 -4.08
CA VAL A 79 1.28 -7.76 -4.68
C VAL A 79 1.95 -6.91 -3.60
N VAL A 80 3.05 -6.25 -3.97
CA VAL A 80 3.75 -5.29 -3.11
C VAL A 80 3.49 -3.88 -3.61
N GLU A 81 2.94 -3.04 -2.74
CA GLU A 81 2.70 -1.63 -3.01
C GLU A 81 3.62 -0.76 -2.15
N ALA A 82 4.22 0.29 -2.73
CA ALA A 82 4.92 1.33 -1.99
C ALA A 82 4.06 2.60 -1.90
N SER A 83 4.02 3.21 -0.71
CA SER A 83 3.31 4.47 -0.45
C SER A 83 4.13 5.37 0.48
N GLY A 84 3.73 6.65 0.56
CA GLY A 84 4.32 7.64 1.45
C GLY A 84 5.50 8.39 0.82
N GLY A 85 5.46 9.73 0.88
CA GLY A 85 6.57 10.59 0.48
C GLY A 85 7.02 10.50 -0.99
N VAL A 86 6.23 9.88 -1.88
CA VAL A 86 6.62 9.67 -3.28
C VAL A 86 6.57 10.97 -4.08
N ASN A 87 7.64 11.26 -4.81
CA ASN A 87 7.78 12.41 -5.72
C ASN A 87 8.57 12.03 -6.98
N LEU A 88 8.78 12.99 -7.89
CA LEU A 88 9.45 12.74 -9.17
C LEU A 88 10.91 12.30 -8.99
N GLU A 89 11.56 12.75 -7.92
CA GLU A 89 12.93 12.43 -7.59
C GLU A 89 13.08 11.02 -6.99
N THR A 90 12.08 10.55 -6.23
CA THR A 90 12.13 9.27 -5.50
C THR A 90 11.49 8.11 -6.25
N VAL A 91 10.46 8.36 -7.08
CA VAL A 91 9.67 7.30 -7.73
C VAL A 91 10.51 6.32 -8.56
N GLY A 92 11.57 6.81 -9.21
CA GLY A 92 12.46 5.97 -10.01
C GLY A 92 13.27 4.98 -9.18
N GLU A 93 13.76 5.38 -8.00
CA GLU A 93 14.48 4.49 -7.10
C GLU A 93 13.53 3.52 -6.39
N ILE A 94 12.33 3.96 -6.04
CA ILE A 94 11.27 3.09 -5.50
C ILE A 94 10.93 2.00 -6.51
N ALA A 95 10.72 2.33 -7.79
CA ALA A 95 10.40 1.33 -8.82
C ALA A 95 11.50 0.26 -8.99
N LYS A 96 12.78 0.64 -8.82
CA LYS A 96 13.91 -0.29 -8.88
C LYS A 96 14.00 -1.26 -7.69
N THR A 97 13.20 -1.06 -6.63
CA THR A 97 13.18 -1.98 -5.48
C THR A 97 12.47 -3.31 -5.78
N GLY A 98 11.67 -3.35 -6.85
CA GLY A 98 10.90 -4.55 -7.23
C GLY A 98 9.46 -4.56 -6.74
N VAL A 99 8.95 -3.43 -6.22
CA VAL A 99 7.53 -3.26 -5.92
C VAL A 99 6.68 -3.31 -7.20
N ASP A 100 5.46 -3.83 -7.10
CA ASP A 100 4.54 -3.96 -8.23
C ASP A 100 3.77 -2.66 -8.50
N VAL A 101 3.44 -1.94 -7.43
CA VAL A 101 2.61 -0.73 -7.47
C VAL A 101 3.26 0.38 -6.64
N ILE A 102 3.13 1.63 -7.11
CA ILE A 102 3.54 2.82 -6.36
C ILE A 102 2.35 3.78 -6.30
N SER A 103 1.87 4.06 -5.09
CA SER A 103 0.82 5.02 -4.85
C SER A 103 1.39 6.41 -4.59
N VAL A 104 0.90 7.41 -5.33
CA VAL A 104 1.40 8.79 -5.29
C VAL A 104 0.26 9.76 -4.99
N GLY A 105 0.09 10.11 -3.71
CA GLY A 105 -0.96 11.05 -3.27
C GLY A 105 -0.85 12.44 -3.93
N ALA A 106 0.37 12.90 -4.19
CA ALA A 106 0.65 14.22 -4.77
C ALA A 106 0.02 14.43 -6.15
N LEU A 107 -0.30 13.36 -6.88
CA LEU A 107 -1.00 13.42 -8.18
C LEU A 107 -2.43 13.95 -8.08
N THR A 108 -3.02 13.97 -6.88
CA THR A 108 -4.41 14.44 -6.69
C THR A 108 -4.47 15.64 -5.76
N HIS A 109 -3.82 15.60 -4.59
CA HIS A 109 -3.91 16.69 -3.62
C HIS A 109 -2.97 17.88 -3.92
N SER A 110 -2.02 17.73 -4.85
CA SER A 110 -1.03 18.77 -5.18
C SER A 110 -0.75 18.92 -6.67
N ALA A 111 -1.60 18.36 -7.53
CA ALA A 111 -1.46 18.56 -8.97
C ALA A 111 -1.69 20.02 -9.34
N ARG A 112 -0.72 20.61 -10.07
CA ARG A 112 -0.88 21.95 -10.63
C ARG A 112 -1.88 21.88 -11.79
N ALA A 113 -2.87 22.77 -11.76
CA ALA A 113 -3.78 22.93 -12.89
C ALA A 113 -3.00 23.34 -14.15
N LEU A 114 -3.36 22.75 -15.28
CA LEU A 114 -2.87 23.18 -16.58
C LEU A 114 -3.51 24.52 -16.92
N ASP A 115 -2.70 25.49 -17.36
CA ASP A 115 -3.20 26.78 -17.82
C ASP A 115 -3.89 26.60 -19.18
N LEU A 116 -5.22 26.73 -19.19
CA LEU A 116 -6.07 26.49 -20.35
C LEU A 116 -6.95 27.71 -20.61
N GLY A 117 -6.90 28.23 -21.84
CA GLY A 117 -7.76 29.32 -22.32
C GLY A 117 -8.60 28.90 -23.52
N LEU A 118 -9.80 29.48 -23.64
CA LEU A 118 -10.68 29.28 -24.78
C LEU A 118 -10.81 30.60 -25.57
N ASP A 119 -10.22 30.62 -26.76
CA ASP A 119 -10.39 31.73 -27.69
C ASP A 119 -11.59 31.50 -28.61
N ILE A 120 -12.55 32.43 -28.60
CA ILE A 120 -13.74 32.38 -29.46
C ILE A 120 -13.75 33.63 -30.35
N LYS A 121 -14.02 33.43 -31.64
CA LYS A 121 -14.39 34.50 -32.57
C LYS A 121 -15.90 34.47 -32.79
N ILE A 122 -16.58 35.55 -32.39
CA ILE A 122 -18.00 35.77 -32.69
C ILE A 122 -18.06 36.82 -33.79
N ASN A 123 -18.55 36.41 -34.96
CA ASN A 123 -18.81 37.31 -36.09
C ASN A 123 -20.05 38.15 -35.83
#